data_AF-A0A3D4UME2-F1
#
_entry.id   AF-A0A3D4UME2-F1
#
_cell.length_a   1.000
_cell.length_b   1.000
_cell.length_c   1.000
_cell.angle_alpha   90.00
_cell.angle_beta   90.00
_cell.angle_gamma   90.00
#
_symmetry.space_group_name_H-M   'P 1'
#
loop_
_entity.id
_entity.type
_entity.pdbx_description
1 polymer ?
#
loop_
_entity_poly.entity_id
_entity_poly.type
_entity_poly.pdbx_seq_one_letter_code
_entity_poly.pdbx_strand_id
1 'polypeptide(L)' 'MNQDQLRQALNELNGERDAHFALAGMHESASVLTIPKAMLIPEETDKLVKVTDGKSVFIIEAERIAYIRIGL' A
#
# COMPACT_ATOMS: atom_id res chain seq x y z
N MET A 1 1.01 6.78 10.11
CA MET A 1 -0.33 6.26 10.49
C MET A 1 -0.16 4.90 11.15
N ASN A 2 -1.15 4.37 11.88
CA ASN A 2 -1.05 3.00 12.36
C ASN A 2 -1.56 1.98 11.31
N GLN A 3 -1.33 0.69 11.57
CA GLN A 3 -1.66 -0.39 10.64
C GLN A 3 -3.16 -0.48 10.32
N ASP A 4 -4.03 -0.30 11.31
CA ASP A 4 -5.48 -0.37 11.13
C ASP A 4 -6.01 0.79 10.29
N GLN A 5 -5.50 2.01 10.52
CA GLN A 5 -5.79 3.19 9.72
C GLN A 5 -5.33 3.01 8.27
N LEU A 6 -4.14 2.43 8.06
CA LEU A 6 -3.64 2.12 6.73
C LEU A 6 -4.57 1.15 6.02
N ARG A 7 -4.90 0.02 6.67
CA ARG A 7 -5.81 -0.98 6.10
C ARG A 7 -7.16 -0.37 5.73
N GLN A 8 -7.73 0.44 6.63
CA GLN A 8 -8.99 1.14 6.38
C GLN A 8 -8.90 2.06 5.15
N ALA A 9 -7.80 2.83 5.01
CA ALA A 9 -7.60 3.72 3.86
C ALA A 9 -7.46 2.97 2.53
N LEU A 10 -6.96 1.73 2.56
CA LEU A 10 -6.75 0.90 1.37
C LEU A 10 -7.95 0.03 1.00
N ASN A 11 -9.04 0.04 1.77
CA ASN A 11 -10.21 -0.84 1.53
C ASN A 11 -10.87 -0.63 0.16
N GLU A 12 -10.67 0.51 -0.49
CA GLU A 12 -11.20 0.76 -1.84
C GLU A 12 -10.36 0.11 -2.96
N LEU A 13 -9.17 -0.41 -2.64
CA LEU A 13 -8.30 -1.08 -3.60
C LEU A 13 -8.84 -2.46 -3.96
N ASN A 14 -9.48 -2.54 -5.12
CA ASN A 14 -10.17 -3.72 -5.64
C ASN A 14 -9.70 -4.14 -7.05
N GLY A 15 -8.55 -3.63 -7.51
CA GLY A 15 -7.98 -3.94 -8.82
C GLY A 15 -8.32 -2.93 -9.92
N GLU A 16 -9.17 -1.95 -9.63
CA GLU A 16 -9.56 -0.91 -10.60
C GLU A 16 -8.70 0.36 -10.53
N ARG A 17 -7.84 0.47 -9.50
CA ARG A 17 -7.05 1.69 -9.23
C ARG A 17 -5.60 1.37 -8.97
N ASP A 18 -4.74 2.32 -9.32
CA ASP A 18 -3.33 2.27 -8.97
C ASP A 18 -3.11 2.91 -7.60
N ALA A 19 -2.17 2.34 -6.85
CA ALA A 19 -1.75 2.86 -5.55
C ALA A 19 -0.29 3.30 -5.61
N HIS A 20 -0.05 4.57 -5.24
CA HIS A 20 1.29 5.12 -5.07
C HIS A 20 1.56 5.39 -3.59
N PHE A 21 2.63 4.80 -3.07
CA PHE A 21 3.07 4.95 -1.69
C PHE A 21 4.36 5.75 -1.67
N ALA A 22 4.34 6.88 -0.97
CA ALA A 22 5.56 7.62 -0.68
C ALA A 22 6.13 7.20 0.68
N LEU A 23 7.41 6.84 0.71
CA LEU A 23 8.13 6.32 1.86
C LEU A 23 8.97 7.43 2.50
N ALA A 24 8.77 7.65 3.80
CA ALA A 24 9.53 8.60 4.61
C ALA A 24 10.96 8.10 4.83
N GLY A 25 11.93 9.01 4.81
CA GLY A 25 13.32 8.72 5.15
C GLY A 25 14.11 7.90 4.12
N MET A 26 13.58 7.75 2.89
CA MET A 26 14.29 7.12 1.77
C MET A 26 14.83 8.16 0.78
N HIS A 27 15.94 7.82 0.11
CA HIS A 27 16.49 8.62 -0.98
C HIS A 27 15.48 8.72 -2.14
N GLU A 28 15.45 9.84 -2.87
CA GLU A 28 14.39 10.16 -3.85
C GLU A 28 14.11 9.05 -4.88
N SER A 29 15.15 8.37 -5.35
CA SER A 29 15.03 7.28 -6.33
C SER A 29 14.32 6.03 -5.80
N ALA A 30 14.19 5.87 -4.48
CA ALA A 30 13.52 4.75 -3.82
C ALA A 30 12.34 5.19 -2.93
N SER A 31 11.93 6.46 -3.02
CA SER A 31 10.92 7.02 -2.12
C SER A 31 9.49 6.76 -2.57
N VAL A 32 9.27 6.20 -3.78
CA VAL A 32 7.93 5.93 -4.31
C VAL A 32 7.79 4.49 -4.78
N LEU A 33 6.83 3.78 -4.21
CA LEU A 33 6.35 2.48 -4.70
C LEU A 33 5.04 2.69 -5.46
N THR A 34 4.97 2.20 -6.70
CA THR A 34 3.73 2.16 -7.48
C THR A 34 3.27 0.73 -7.63
N ILE A 35 2.02 0.46 -7.27
CA ILE A 35 1.36 -0.84 -7.42
C ILE A 35 0.21 -0.65 -8.41
N PRO A 36 0.33 -1.15 -9.65
CA PRO A 36 -0.72 -1.03 -10.64
C PRO A 36 -1.88 -1.98 -10.31
N LYS A 37 -3.12 -1.58 -10.60
CA LYS A 37 -4.33 -2.39 -10.32
C LYS A 37 -4.31 -2.98 -8.91
N ALA A 38 -4.02 -2.11 -7.94
CA ALA A 38 -3.77 -2.51 -6.58
C ALA A 38 -5.05 -3.11 -5.95
N MET A 39 -4.84 -4.22 -5.25
CA MET A 39 -5.86 -4.92 -4.47
C MET A 39 -5.37 -5.09 -3.05
N LEU A 40 -6.19 -4.70 -2.07
CA LEU A 40 -5.92 -4.99 -0.67
C LEU A 40 -6.17 -6.48 -0.41
N ILE A 41 -5.17 -7.18 0.12
CA ILE A 41 -5.35 -8.55 0.60
C ILE A 41 -6.09 -8.49 1.95
N PRO A 42 -7.11 -9.34 2.19
CA PRO A 42 -7.79 -9.44 3.47
C PRO A 42 -6.82 -9.60 4.64
N GLU A 43 -7.25 -9.21 5.84
CA GLU A 43 -6.43 -9.40 7.03
C GLU A 43 -6.17 -10.89 7.28
N GLU A 44 -4.89 -11.22 7.49
CA GLU A 44 -4.41 -12.56 7.82
C GLU A 44 -3.89 -12.60 9.26
N THR A 45 -3.51 -13.79 9.75
CA THR A 45 -3.08 -13.99 11.15
C THR A 45 -1.83 -13.20 11.55
N ASP A 46 -0.98 -12.83 10.58
CA ASP A 46 0.21 -12.00 10.83
C ASP A 46 -0.11 -10.50 10.98
N LYS A 47 -1.37 -10.12 10.72
CA LYS A 47 -1.93 -8.76 10.73
C LYS A 47 -1.30 -7.80 9.71
N LEU A 48 -0.28 -8.20 8.95
CA LEU A 48 0.45 -7.31 8.04
C LEU A 48 -0.45 -6.73 6.95
N VAL A 49 -0.21 -5.47 6.57
CA VAL A 49 -0.90 -4.86 5.42
C VAL A 49 -0.24 -5.34 4.14
N LYS A 50 -0.99 -6.08 3.34
CA LYS A 50 -0.53 -6.66 2.08
C LYS A 50 -1.38 -6.14 0.93
N VAL A 51 -0.70 -5.70 -0.12
CA VAL A 51 -1.32 -5.23 -1.36
C VAL A 51 -0.78 -6.10 -2.49
N THR A 52 -1.58 -6.37 -3.51
CA THR A 52 -1.16 -7.13 -4.69
C THR A 52 -1.58 -6.44 -5.99
N ASP A 53 -0.79 -6.64 -7.04
CA ASP A 53 -1.11 -6.30 -8.43
C ASP A 53 -1.59 -7.53 -9.23
N GLY A 54 -1.85 -8.66 -8.53
CA GLY A 54 -2.17 -9.95 -9.12
C GLY A 54 -0.95 -10.78 -9.57
N LYS A 55 0.27 -10.23 -9.47
CA LYS A 55 1.53 -10.92 -9.81
C LYS A 55 2.50 -11.00 -8.62
N SER A 56 2.51 -9.96 -7.79
CA SER A 56 3.40 -9.78 -6.66
C SER A 56 2.59 -9.44 -5.41
N VAL A 57 3.15 -9.74 -4.24
CA VAL A 57 2.61 -9.31 -2.94
C VAL A 57 3.57 -8.30 -2.34
N PHE A 58 3.04 -7.14 -1.98
CA PHE A 58 3.76 -6.02 -1.39
C PHE A 58 3.34 -5.91 0.07
N ILE A 59 4.29 -6.04 0.99
CA ILE A 59 4.06 -5.87 2.44
C ILE A 59 4.41 -4.43 2.81
N ILE A 60 3.45 -3.70 3.38
CA ILE A 60 3.57 -2.25 3.60
C ILE A 60 3.70 -1.95 5.10
N GLU A 61 4.80 -1.29 5.47
CA GLU A 61 5.02 -0.77 6.82
C GLU A 61 4.32 0.59 7.00
N ALA A 62 3.31 0.64 7.86
CA ALA A 62 2.45 1.81 8.05
C ALA A 62 3.17 3.02 8.65
N GLU A 63 4.17 2.77 9.50
CA GLU A 63 4.92 3.85 10.16
C GLU A 63 5.84 4.61 9.20
N ARG A 64 6.17 4.02 8.04
CA ARG A 64 7.07 4.61 7.05
C ARG A 64 6.35 5.30 5.90
N ILE A 65 5.02 5.24 5.83
CA ILE A 65 4.27 5.92 4.77
C ILE A 65 4.14 7.41 5.08
N ALA A 66 4.64 8.25 4.17
CA ALA A 66 4.47 9.70 4.21
C ALA A 66 3.11 10.12 3.65
N TYR A 67 2.75 9.61 2.47
CA TYR A 67 1.42 9.79 1.87
C TYR A 67 1.09 8.65 0.93
N ILE A 68 -0.21 8.53 0.60
CA ILE A 68 -0.73 7.57 -0.38
C ILE A 68 -1.55 8.34 -1.39
N ARG A 69 -1.32 8.09 -2.67
CA ARG A 69 -2.19 8.53 -3.76
C ARG A 69 -2.86 7.30 -4.37
N ILE A 70 -4.19 7.29 -4.36
CA ILE A 70 -5.00 6.28 -5.07
C ILE A 70 -5.60 6.97 -6.30
N GLY A 71 -5.31 6.44 -7.49
CA GLY A 71 -5.63 7.10 -8.77
C GLY A 71 -6.16 6.14 -9.82
N LEU A 72 -6.80 6.71 -10.84
CA LEU A 72 -7.14 6.05 -12.10
C LEU A 72 -5.98 6.16 -13.09
#